data_AF-A0A9X9F1W9-F1
#
_entry.id   AF-A0A9X9F1W9-F1
#
_cell.length_a   1.000
_cell.length_b   1.000
_cell.length_c   1.000
_cell.angle_alpha   90.00
_cell.angle_beta   90.00
_cell.angle_gamma   90.00
#
_symmetry.space_group_name_H-M   'P 1'
#
loop_
_entity.id
_entity.type
_entity.pdbx_description
1 polymer ?
#
loop_
_entity_poly.entity_id
_entity_poly.type
_entity_poly.pdbx_seq_one_letter_code
_entity_poly.pdbx_strand_id
1 'polypeptide(L)'
;LKRKRAIPGLNDSHIHVIRGGLHYNMELRWEGVPSLFIALEMLKEQARRTPAPQWVRVVGGWSEFQFKERRMPTLEEINAVSEDTPVFVLHLYDRALVNRAGLRALGYTKDTPDP
;
A
#
# COMPACT_ATOMS: atom_id res chain seq x y z
N LEU A 1 -32.32 14.34 -26.61
CA LEU A 1 -31.03 14.81 -26.03
C LEU A 1 -30.74 16.33 -26.19
N LYS A 2 -31.59 17.21 -26.76
CA LYS A 2 -31.24 18.66 -26.98
C LYS A 2 -29.83 18.85 -27.60
N ARG A 3 -29.49 18.07 -28.64
CA ARG A 3 -28.15 17.96 -29.27
C ARG A 3 -26.99 17.49 -28.37
N LYS A 4 -27.25 16.97 -27.17
CA LYS A 4 -26.23 16.31 -26.33
C LYS A 4 -25.92 14.89 -26.84
N ARG A 5 -24.69 14.43 -26.63
CA ARG A 5 -24.25 13.07 -26.94
C ARG A 5 -24.68 12.11 -25.83
N ALA A 6 -25.18 10.94 -26.21
CA ALA A 6 -25.31 9.78 -25.33
C ALA A 6 -24.29 8.74 -25.74
N ILE A 7 -23.69 8.08 -24.77
CA ILE A 7 -22.78 6.94 -24.95
C ILE A 7 -23.25 5.80 -24.05
N PRO A 8 -22.91 4.54 -24.34
CA PRO A 8 -23.09 3.45 -23.39
C PRO A 8 -22.44 3.79 -22.05
N GLY A 9 -23.05 3.32 -20.96
CA GLY A 9 -22.43 3.39 -19.64
C GLY A 9 -21.09 2.67 -19.63
N LEU A 10 -20.18 3.10 -18.74
CA LEU A 10 -18.93 2.38 -18.54
C LEU A 10 -19.23 1.01 -17.91
N ASN A 11 -18.63 -0.03 -18.47
CA ASN A 11 -18.65 -1.38 -17.90
C ASN A 11 -17.21 -1.78 -17.59
N ASP A 12 -16.91 -1.89 -16.31
CA ASP A 12 -15.65 -2.42 -15.83
C ASP A 12 -15.81 -3.93 -15.61
N SER A 13 -15.14 -4.73 -16.44
CA SER A 13 -15.25 -6.20 -16.39
C SER A 13 -14.43 -6.83 -15.27
N HIS A 14 -13.55 -6.09 -14.59
CA HIS A 14 -12.77 -6.60 -13.45
C HIS A 14 -12.41 -5.47 -12.47
N ILE A 15 -13.17 -5.38 -11.38
CA ILE A 15 -12.89 -4.44 -10.29
C ILE A 15 -13.16 -5.07 -8.92
N HIS A 16 -12.37 -4.67 -7.92
CA HIS A 16 -12.57 -5.03 -6.52
C HIS A 16 -13.37 -3.95 -5.79
N VAL A 17 -14.63 -3.71 -6.20
CA VAL A 17 -15.45 -2.57 -5.71
C VAL A 17 -15.72 -2.62 -4.20
N ILE A 18 -15.97 -3.80 -3.63
CA ILE A 18 -16.21 -3.96 -2.19
C ILE A 18 -14.96 -3.57 -1.40
N ARG A 19 -13.78 -4.04 -1.83
CA ARG A 19 -12.50 -3.69 -1.20
C ARG A 19 -12.28 -2.18 -1.23
N GLY A 20 -12.47 -1.57 -2.41
CA GLY A 20 -12.36 -0.12 -2.59
C GLY A 20 -13.30 0.63 -1.65
N GLY A 21 -14.58 0.28 -1.61
CA GLY A 21 -15.56 0.93 -0.74
C GLY A 21 -15.26 0.79 0.76
N LEU A 22 -14.82 -0.38 1.21
CA LEU A 22 -14.52 -0.64 2.62
C LEU A 22 -13.23 0.05 3.10
N HIS A 23 -12.21 0.15 2.25
CA HIS A 23 -10.86 0.53 2.69
C HIS A 23 -10.33 1.84 2.11
N TYR A 24 -11.09 2.56 1.26
CA TYR A 24 -10.62 3.77 0.58
C TYR A 24 -9.91 4.78 1.50
N ASN A 25 -10.51 5.06 2.66
CA ASN A 25 -9.97 6.04 3.62
C ASN A 25 -8.92 5.45 4.59
N MET A 26 -8.68 4.15 4.54
CA MET A 26 -7.74 3.43 5.41
C MET A 26 -6.41 3.10 4.73
N GLU A 27 -6.31 3.31 3.41
CA GLU A 27 -5.10 3.04 2.63
C GLU A 27 -4.29 4.32 2.42
N LEU A 28 -2.98 4.24 2.67
CA LEU A 28 -2.06 5.28 2.23
C LEU A 28 -1.84 5.10 0.72
N ARG A 29 -2.16 6.16 -0.02
CA ARG A 29 -2.20 6.15 -1.48
C ARG A 29 -0.88 6.63 -2.07
N TRP A 30 -0.31 5.83 -2.97
CA TRP A 30 0.96 6.10 -3.65
C TRP A 30 0.78 6.41 -5.15
N GLU A 31 -0.47 6.51 -5.62
CA GLU A 31 -0.79 6.89 -6.99
C GLU A 31 -0.22 8.27 -7.32
N GLY A 32 0.65 8.32 -8.33
CA GLY A 32 1.25 9.57 -8.81
C GLY A 32 2.34 10.12 -7.90
N VAL A 33 2.81 9.37 -6.90
CA VAL A 33 3.95 9.75 -6.08
C VAL A 33 5.24 9.53 -6.88
N PRO A 34 6.01 10.58 -7.23
CA PRO A 34 7.07 10.48 -8.25
C PRO A 34 8.43 10.05 -7.68
N SER A 35 8.55 9.84 -6.37
CA SER A 35 9.82 9.50 -5.72
C SER A 35 9.60 8.57 -4.55
N LEU A 36 10.45 7.56 -4.45
CA LEU A 36 10.46 6.61 -3.35
C LEU A 36 10.77 7.32 -2.02
N PHE A 37 11.62 8.34 -2.02
CA PHE A 37 11.87 9.16 -0.83
C PHE A 37 10.56 9.76 -0.29
N ILE A 38 9.75 10.38 -1.16
CA ILE A 38 8.44 10.95 -0.76
C ILE A 38 7.52 9.84 -0.24
N ALA A 39 7.48 8.71 -0.92
CA ALA A 39 6.66 7.57 -0.54
C ALA A 39 7.00 7.05 0.88
N LEU A 40 8.29 6.95 1.22
CA LEU A 40 8.78 6.57 2.55
C LEU A 40 8.49 7.62 3.62
N GLU A 41 8.60 8.92 3.30
CA GLU A 41 8.22 9.99 4.22
C GLU A 41 6.72 9.98 4.52
N MET A 42 5.88 9.73 3.51
CA MET A 42 4.43 9.54 3.70
C MET A 42 4.14 8.36 4.63
N LEU A 43 4.89 7.24 4.50
CA LEU A 43 4.77 6.10 5.40
C LEU A 43 5.14 6.46 6.85
N LYS A 44 6.27 7.16 7.06
CA LYS A 44 6.70 7.58 8.39
C LYS A 44 5.68 8.47 9.07
N GLU A 45 5.18 9.47 8.36
CA GLU A 45 4.16 10.38 8.88
C GLU A 45 2.87 9.62 9.21
N GLN A 46 2.43 8.73 8.32
CA GLN A 46 1.24 7.91 8.58
C GLN A 46 1.46 6.98 9.78
N ALA A 47 2.64 6.41 9.96
CA ALA A 47 2.95 5.53 11.09
C ALA A 47 2.86 6.29 12.43
N ARG A 48 3.40 7.52 12.50
CA ARG A 48 3.36 8.37 13.71
C ARG A 48 1.94 8.65 14.23
N ARG A 49 0.94 8.65 13.35
CA ARG A 49 -0.46 8.97 13.68
C ARG A 49 -1.41 7.77 13.64
N THR A 50 -0.91 6.57 13.37
CA THR A 50 -1.71 5.36 13.32
C THR A 50 -1.78 4.73 14.72
N PRO A 51 -2.94 4.69 15.38
CA PRO A 51 -3.04 4.15 16.73
C PRO A 51 -3.00 2.61 16.71
N ALA A 52 -2.44 2.00 17.75
CA ALA A 52 -2.58 0.55 17.94
C ALA A 52 -4.06 0.16 18.09
N PRO A 53 -4.50 -0.99 17.54
CA PRO A 53 -3.74 -2.02 16.83
C PRO A 53 -3.74 -1.85 15.29
N GLN A 54 -3.95 -0.64 14.77
CA GLN A 54 -4.07 -0.39 13.33
C GLN A 54 -2.72 -0.47 12.61
N TRP A 55 -2.81 -0.76 11.31
CA TRP A 55 -1.68 -0.92 10.41
C TRP A 55 -1.63 0.23 9.40
N VAL A 56 -0.42 0.67 9.05
CA VAL A 56 -0.20 1.46 7.84
C VAL A 56 -0.17 0.51 6.65
N ARG A 57 -1.01 0.77 5.65
CA ARG A 57 -1.14 -0.11 4.48
C ARG A 57 -1.12 0.69 3.18
N VAL A 58 -0.33 0.23 2.21
CA VAL A 58 -0.35 0.66 0.81
C VAL A 58 -0.75 -0.57 -0.01
N VAL A 59 -1.95 -0.57 -0.60
CA VAL A 59 -2.58 -1.79 -1.18
C VAL A 59 -2.77 -1.70 -2.69
N GLY A 60 -1.73 -1.19 -3.36
CA GLY A 60 -1.65 -1.03 -4.81
C GLY A 60 -1.55 0.44 -5.23
N GLY A 61 -1.79 0.71 -6.52
CA GLY A 61 -1.72 2.07 -7.07
C GLY A 61 -0.30 2.59 -7.30
N TRP A 62 0.70 1.71 -7.29
CA TRP A 62 2.09 2.09 -7.46
C TRP A 62 2.91 1.03 -8.19
N SER A 63 4.02 1.47 -8.79
CA SER A 63 5.11 0.64 -9.29
C SER A 63 6.42 1.40 -9.10
N GLU A 64 7.51 0.69 -8.92
CA GLU A 64 8.87 1.23 -8.89
C GLU A 64 9.22 2.10 -10.10
N PHE A 65 8.61 1.85 -11.26
CA PHE A 65 8.91 2.60 -12.49
C PHE A 65 8.37 4.03 -12.48
N GLN A 66 7.41 4.35 -11.60
CA GLN A 66 6.93 5.73 -11.43
C GLN A 66 7.91 6.58 -10.61
N PHE A 67 8.75 5.93 -9.80
CA PHE A 67 9.70 6.62 -8.94
C PHE A 67 10.93 7.06 -9.72
N LYS A 68 11.44 8.25 -9.40
CA LYS A 68 12.70 8.78 -9.93
C LYS A 68 13.86 7.79 -9.74
N GLU A 69 13.85 7.06 -8.62
CA GLU A 69 14.86 6.09 -8.22
C GLU A 69 14.78 4.77 -9.01
N ARG A 70 13.66 4.51 -9.71
CA ARG A 70 13.42 3.31 -10.53
C ARG A 70 13.73 2.00 -9.80
N ARG A 71 13.39 1.94 -8.51
CA ARG A 71 13.58 0.76 -7.67
C ARG A 71 12.49 0.63 -6.62
N MET A 72 12.36 -0.58 -6.13
CA MET A 72 11.52 -0.91 -4.98
C MET A 72 12.10 -0.33 -3.67
N PRO A 73 11.26 -0.14 -2.64
CA PRO A 73 11.75 0.04 -1.27
C PRO A 73 12.56 -1.19 -0.84
N THR A 74 13.59 -1.00 0.00
CA THR A 74 14.28 -2.12 0.66
C THR A 74 13.62 -2.47 1.99
N LEU A 75 13.91 -3.66 2.52
CA LEU A 75 13.42 -4.05 3.85
C LEU A 75 14.00 -3.15 4.95
N GLU A 76 15.23 -2.67 4.81
CA GLU A 76 15.84 -1.72 5.75
C GLU A 76 15.06 -0.39 5.76
N GLU A 77 14.69 0.12 4.58
CA GLU A 77 13.90 1.35 4.45
C GLU A 77 12.50 1.18 5.06
N ILE A 78 11.84 0.05 4.80
CA ILE A 78 10.53 -0.27 5.37
C ILE A 78 10.59 -0.47 6.89
N ASN A 79 11.66 -1.08 7.41
CA ASN A 79 11.88 -1.21 8.84
C ASN A 79 12.17 0.13 9.52
N ALA A 80 12.85 1.05 8.84
CA ALA A 80 13.13 2.39 9.34
C ALA A 80 11.89 3.31 9.40
N VAL A 81 10.76 2.92 8.80
CA VAL A 81 9.50 3.68 8.87
C VAL A 81 8.98 3.74 10.31
N SER A 82 9.00 2.61 11.01
CA SER A 82 8.50 2.49 12.38
C SER A 82 9.00 1.22 13.04
N GLU A 83 9.40 1.33 14.30
CA GLU A 83 9.77 0.18 15.14
C GLU A 83 8.55 -0.57 15.66
N ASP A 84 7.46 0.14 15.96
CA ASP A 84 6.29 -0.39 16.68
C ASP A 84 5.03 -0.50 15.83
N THR A 85 4.85 0.39 14.85
CA THR A 85 3.65 0.38 14.00
C THR A 85 3.82 -0.61 12.85
N PRO A 86 2.92 -1.59 12.69
CA PRO A 86 2.94 -2.49 11.56
C PRO A 86 2.75 -1.76 10.22
N VAL A 87 3.62 -2.07 9.25
CA VAL A 87 3.59 -1.52 7.89
C VAL A 87 3.47 -2.65 6.89
N PHE A 88 2.53 -2.52 5.96
CA PHE A 88 2.29 -3.45 4.86
C PHE A 88 2.27 -2.68 3.53
N VAL A 89 3.23 -2.95 2.65
CA VAL A 89 3.32 -2.35 1.32
C VAL A 89 3.18 -3.47 0.28
N LEU A 90 2.01 -3.54 -0.33
CA LEU A 90 1.73 -4.53 -1.36
C LEU A 90 2.20 -3.98 -2.72
N HIS A 91 3.10 -4.72 -3.36
CA HIS A 91 3.50 -4.49 -4.72
C HIS A 91 2.76 -5.46 -5.63
N LEU A 92 1.95 -4.90 -6.54
CA LEU A 92 1.05 -5.69 -7.39
C LEU A 92 0.29 -6.73 -6.54
N TYR A 93 -0.14 -7.85 -7.12
CA TYR A 93 -0.60 -9.00 -6.32
C TYR A 93 0.50 -10.08 -6.25
N ASP A 94 1.77 -9.69 -6.43
CA ASP A 94 2.89 -10.64 -6.54
C ASP A 94 3.69 -10.75 -5.24
N ARG A 95 3.83 -9.66 -4.48
CA ARG A 95 4.58 -9.66 -3.21
C ARG A 95 4.16 -8.51 -2.28
N ALA A 96 4.42 -8.68 -0.99
CA ALA A 96 4.30 -7.61 -0.02
C ALA A 96 5.60 -7.43 0.75
N LEU A 97 5.94 -6.17 1.06
CA LEU A 97 6.97 -5.82 2.01
C LEU A 97 6.30 -5.55 3.36
N VAL A 98 6.81 -6.19 4.41
CA VAL A 98 6.29 -6.08 5.77
C VAL A 98 7.44 -5.75 6.71
N ASN A 99 7.28 -4.75 7.57
CA ASN A 99 8.30 -4.43 8.57
C ASN A 99 8.31 -5.45 9.74
N ARG A 100 9.34 -5.38 10.59
CA ARG A 100 9.48 -6.25 11.77
C ARG A 100 8.28 -6.15 12.73
N ALA A 101 7.67 -4.97 12.88
CA ALA A 101 6.47 -4.81 13.69
C ALA A 101 5.30 -5.64 13.12
N GLY A 102 5.11 -5.62 11.81
CA GLY A 102 4.12 -6.46 11.13
C GLY A 102 4.41 -7.94 11.27
N LEU A 103 5.67 -8.39 11.13
CA LEU A 103 6.02 -9.79 11.35
C LEU A 103 5.73 -10.24 12.79
N ARG A 104 6.04 -9.41 13.79
CA ARG A 104 5.69 -9.69 15.20
C ARG A 104 4.17 -9.78 15.39
N ALA A 105 3.41 -8.87 14.78
CA ALA A 105 1.94 -8.88 14.87
C ALA A 105 1.30 -10.10 14.19
N LEU A 106 1.93 -10.64 13.14
CA LEU A 106 1.51 -11.87 12.47
C LEU A 106 1.95 -13.14 13.19
N GLY A 107 2.91 -13.04 14.12
CA GLY A 107 3.51 -14.21 14.78
C GLY A 107 4.45 -15.01 13.89
N TYR A 108 4.91 -14.44 12.77
CA TYR A 108 5.83 -15.11 11.86
C TYR A 108 7.27 -15.09 12.39
N THR A 109 7.89 -16.25 12.36
CA THR A 109 9.26 -16.51 12.78
C THR A 109 9.98 -17.33 11.73
N LYS A 110 11.29 -17.53 11.91
CA LYS A 110 12.08 -18.46 11.10
C LYS A 110 11.58 -19.91 11.13
N ASP A 111 10.79 -20.26 12.15
CA ASP A 111 10.26 -21.61 12.40
C ASP A 111 8.79 -21.74 11.94
N THR A 112 8.25 -20.71 11.28
CA THR A 112 6.90 -20.76 10.70
C THR A 112 6.91 -21.73 9.51
N PRO A 113 6.04 -22.76 9.50
CA PRO A 113 5.98 -23.72 8.39
C PRO A 113 5.45 -23.05 7.12
N ASP A 114 5.87 -23.57 5.97
CA ASP A 114 5.26 -23.20 4.70
C ASP A 114 3.77 -23.61 4.71
N PRO A 115 2.86 -22.73 4.25
CA PRO A 115 1.42 -22.99 4.22
C PRO A 115 1.02 -24.10 3.23
#